data_AF-A0A4Y7Q469-F1
#
_entry.id   AF-A0A4Y7Q469-F1
#
_cell.length_a   1.000
_cell.length_b   1.000
_cell.length_c   1.000
_cell.angle_alpha   90.00
_cell.angle_beta   90.00
_cell.angle_gamma   90.00
#
_symmetry.space_group_name_H-M   'P 1'
#
loop_
_entity.id
_entity.type
_entity.pdbx_description
1 polymer ?
#
loop_
_entity_poly.entity_id
_entity_poly.type
_entity_poly.pdbx_seq_one_letter_code
_entity_poly.pdbx_strand_id
1 'polypeptide(L)'
;MWQRKSMPLKTTLFITSLHAFGSLALEDGMGLPVIGGLTSKLRGRAVQTEAVCITGFSWMNNGLGQSPCLSAAFALGACMNDGFDLPALIDAQHHYSAPNSTDGTATECSCSWAGYNLLQACAYCQGGPLYNASIFSWMAWQQNCSSSLLTDPNPFPLNIVIPNDTAIASWATTNPNTWPNQKFDPTTAQTIAQENLPDLTQHSRDSSNPKSKSHLGAIVGAVAGVIALLIAVAILVWRPIYRKRLPEELAVLV
;
A
#
# COMPACT_ATOMS: atom_id res chain seq x y z
N MET A 1 21.53 -11.68 -0.56
CA MET A 1 20.56 -11.81 -1.68
C MET A 1 19.19 -12.06 -1.06
N TRP A 2 18.16 -11.23 -1.31
CA TRP A 2 16.79 -11.57 -0.92
C TRP A 2 16.24 -12.51 -1.98
N GLN A 3 15.62 -13.60 -1.54
CA GLN A 3 15.19 -14.68 -2.41
C GLN A 3 13.81 -15.18 -1.98
N ARG A 4 13.15 -15.89 -2.90
CA ARG A 4 11.95 -16.65 -2.55
C ARG A 4 12.29 -17.70 -1.50
N LYS A 5 11.44 -17.83 -0.49
CA LYS A 5 11.49 -18.99 0.39
C LYS A 5 10.95 -20.17 -0.42
N SER A 6 11.83 -21.03 -0.92
CA SER A 6 11.41 -22.31 -1.47
C SER A 6 10.74 -23.08 -0.34
N MET A 7 9.41 -23.20 -0.37
CA MET A 7 8.74 -24.11 0.54
C MET A 7 9.17 -25.52 0.13
N PRO A 8 9.85 -26.30 0.99
CA PRO A 8 10.04 -27.70 0.68
C PRO A 8 8.65 -28.32 0.60
N LEU A 9 8.35 -28.98 -0.51
CA LEU A 9 7.23 -29.92 -0.61
C LEU A 9 7.54 -31.01 0.41
N LYS A 10 7.12 -30.83 1.66
CA LYS A 10 7.10 -31.91 2.63
C LYS A 10 6.05 -32.88 2.10
N THR A 11 6.49 -33.86 1.33
CA THR A 11 5.79 -35.11 1.11
C THR A 11 5.58 -35.73 2.48
N THR A 12 4.50 -35.33 3.15
CA THR A 12 4.00 -36.05 4.31
C THR A 12 3.46 -37.36 3.77
N LEU A 13 4.32 -38.38 3.73
CA LEU A 13 3.90 -39.77 3.64
C LEU A 13 2.95 -40.01 4.81
N PHE A 14 1.65 -39.95 4.55
CA PHE A 14 0.66 -40.55 5.43
C PHE A 14 0.81 -42.07 5.24
N ILE A 15 1.59 -42.69 6.11
CA ILE A 15 1.57 -44.14 6.28
C ILE A 15 0.20 -44.46 6.86
N THR A 16 -0.71 -44.94 6.01
CA THR A 16 -1.94 -45.60 6.42
C THR A 16 -1.57 -46.95 7.03
N SER A 17 -1.27 -46.96 8.33
CA SER A 17 -1.24 -48.21 9.10
C SER A 17 -2.66 -48.73 9.22
N LEU A 18 -3.04 -49.59 8.27
CA LEU A 18 -4.24 -50.39 8.32
C LEU A 18 -4.06 -51.48 9.39
N HIS A 19 -4.41 -51.18 10.64
CA HIS A 19 -4.68 -52.23 11.62
C HIS A 19 -6.16 -52.58 11.58
N ALA A 20 -6.42 -53.81 11.15
CA ALA A 20 -7.72 -54.46 11.17
C ALA A 20 -8.26 -54.51 12.60
N PHE A 21 -9.44 -53.91 12.82
CA PHE A 21 -10.23 -54.16 14.01
C PHE A 21 -11.29 -55.20 13.67
N GLY A 22 -11.16 -56.37 14.30
CA GLY A 22 -12.20 -57.39 14.32
C GLY A 22 -13.43 -56.88 15.06
N SER A 23 -14.60 -57.13 14.49
CA SER A 23 -15.90 -56.87 15.08
C SER A 23 -16.19 -57.85 16.22
N LEU A 24 -16.59 -57.36 17.39
CA LEU A 24 -17.54 -58.03 18.29
C LEU A 24 -18.40 -56.98 19.04
N ALA A 25 -19.69 -56.99 18.67
CA ALA A 25 -20.93 -56.74 19.43
C ALA A 25 -21.06 -55.65 20.53
N LEU A 26 -22.05 -54.78 20.28
CA LEU A 26 -23.19 -54.31 21.12
C LEU A 26 -22.94 -53.75 22.54
N GLU A 27 -23.27 -52.47 22.75
CA GLU A 27 -24.46 -52.00 23.51
C GLU A 27 -24.50 -50.46 23.55
N ASP A 28 -25.62 -49.92 24.01
CA ASP A 28 -26.21 -48.62 23.70
C ASP A 28 -25.42 -47.34 24.07
N GLY A 29 -25.67 -46.29 23.28
CA GLY A 29 -25.79 -44.93 23.81
C GLY A 29 -24.76 -43.89 23.37
N MET A 30 -25.30 -42.76 22.90
CA MET A 30 -24.73 -41.41 22.86
C MET A 30 -23.85 -40.96 21.69
N GLY A 31 -24.30 -39.85 21.09
CA GLY A 31 -23.44 -38.77 20.61
C GLY A 31 -23.05 -38.86 19.14
N LEU A 32 -23.72 -38.06 18.29
CA LEU A 32 -23.18 -37.66 17.00
C LEU A 32 -21.95 -36.75 17.24
N PRO A 33 -20.73 -37.14 16.86
CA PRO A 33 -19.67 -36.16 16.68
C PRO A 33 -20.00 -35.40 15.39
N VAL A 34 -20.51 -34.17 15.53
CA VAL A 34 -20.50 -33.22 14.41
C VAL A 34 -19.03 -33.02 14.07
N ILE A 35 -18.63 -33.58 12.93
CA ILE A 35 -17.31 -33.45 12.35
C ILE A 35 -17.12 -31.97 12.05
N GLY A 36 -16.49 -31.25 12.99
CA GLY A 36 -16.03 -29.89 12.79
C GLY A 36 -15.07 -29.92 11.62
N GLY A 37 -15.53 -29.48 10.44
CA GLY A 37 -14.67 -29.30 9.29
C GLY A 37 -13.50 -28.43 9.70
N LEU A 38 -12.28 -28.95 9.57
CA LEU A 38 -11.10 -28.11 9.52
C LEU A 38 -11.32 -27.15 8.35
N THR A 39 -11.79 -25.95 8.63
CA THR A 39 -11.56 -24.82 7.74
C THR A 39 -10.06 -24.71 7.63
N SER A 40 -9.51 -25.10 6.49
CA SER A 40 -8.15 -24.81 6.08
C SER A 40 -7.97 -23.31 6.19
N LYS A 41 -7.42 -22.86 7.32
CA LYS A 41 -6.92 -21.50 7.46
C LYS A 41 -5.85 -21.39 6.39
N LEU A 42 -6.16 -20.69 5.29
CA LEU A 42 -5.21 -20.34 4.24
C LEU A 42 -3.94 -19.90 4.96
N ARG A 43 -2.86 -20.68 4.81
CA ARG A 43 -1.59 -20.34 5.43
C ARG A 43 -1.15 -19.06 4.76
N GLY A 44 -1.35 -17.93 5.45
CA GLY A 44 -0.92 -16.62 4.96
C GLY A 44 0.51 -16.74 4.48
N ARG A 45 0.81 -16.20 3.29
CA ARG A 45 2.17 -16.13 2.77
C ARG A 45 3.05 -15.56 3.87
N ALA A 46 3.99 -16.35 4.38
CA ALA A 46 4.84 -15.91 5.47
C ALA A 46 5.85 -14.91 4.88
N VAL A 47 5.59 -13.61 5.05
CA VAL A 47 6.54 -12.53 4.81
C VAL A 47 7.29 -12.29 6.11
N GLN A 48 8.62 -12.37 6.06
CA GLN A 48 9.48 -12.22 7.23
C GLN A 48 10.74 -11.43 6.85
N THR A 49 11.40 -10.87 7.86
CA THR A 49 12.70 -10.24 7.71
C THR A 49 13.53 -10.44 8.96
N GLU A 50 14.83 -10.69 8.77
CA GLU A 50 15.84 -10.67 9.82
C GLU A 50 16.59 -9.33 9.86
N ALA A 51 16.39 -8.48 8.85
CA ALA A 51 16.99 -7.16 8.76
C ALA A 51 16.31 -6.20 9.77
N VAL A 52 17.09 -5.76 10.75
CA VAL A 52 16.65 -4.88 11.82
C VAL A 52 17.38 -3.55 11.72
N CYS A 53 16.62 -2.44 11.75
CA CYS A 53 17.22 -1.11 11.79
C CYS A 53 17.82 -0.82 13.17
N ILE A 54 18.96 -0.14 13.22
CA ILE A 54 19.52 0.38 14.46
C ILE A 54 18.67 1.54 15.00
N THR A 55 18.89 1.88 16.27
CA THR A 55 18.24 3.02 16.91
C THR A 55 18.49 4.32 16.13
N GLY A 56 17.48 5.19 16.05
CA GLY A 56 17.55 6.46 15.33
C GLY A 56 16.90 6.47 13.94
N PHE A 57 16.48 5.30 13.42
CA PHE A 57 15.82 5.18 12.11
C PHE A 57 14.30 4.93 12.18
N SER A 58 13.67 5.14 13.34
CA SER A 58 12.21 5.00 13.48
C SER A 58 11.41 5.97 12.61
N TRP A 59 12.00 7.10 12.22
CA TRP A 59 11.40 8.03 11.26
C TRP A 59 11.14 7.41 9.88
N MET A 60 11.83 6.32 9.53
CA MET A 60 11.61 5.58 8.28
C MET A 60 10.39 4.66 8.36
N ASN A 61 9.80 4.47 9.54
CA ASN A 61 8.66 3.57 9.69
C ASN A 61 7.45 4.12 8.94
N ASN A 62 6.65 3.21 8.38
CA ASN A 62 5.35 3.56 7.85
C ASN A 62 4.34 3.83 8.99
N GLY A 63 3.14 4.29 8.64
CA GLY A 63 2.05 4.59 9.56
C GLY A 63 1.50 3.38 10.34
N LEU A 64 1.92 2.16 10.00
CA LEU A 64 1.65 0.94 10.77
C LEU A 64 2.79 0.60 11.75
N GLY A 65 3.81 1.45 11.86
CA GLY A 65 4.97 1.24 12.73
C GLY A 65 5.96 0.20 12.19
N GLN A 66 5.87 -0.16 10.91
CA GLN A 66 6.75 -1.17 10.30
C GLN A 66 8.03 -0.51 9.80
N SER A 67 9.17 -1.17 10.03
CA SER A 67 10.46 -0.73 9.51
C SER A 67 10.47 -0.71 7.98
N PRO A 68 11.41 0.06 7.36
CA PRO A 68 11.62 -0.02 5.91
C PRO A 68 11.98 -1.45 5.46
N CYS A 69 12.64 -2.25 6.30
CA CYS A 69 12.94 -3.65 6.01
C CYS A 69 11.70 -4.53 5.93
N LEU A 70 10.79 -4.42 6.89
CA LEU A 70 9.55 -5.19 6.86
C LEU A 70 8.65 -4.74 5.69
N SER A 71 8.57 -3.43 5.46
CA SER A 71 7.82 -2.86 4.33
C SER A 71 8.42 -3.29 2.98
N ALA A 72 9.75 -3.34 2.85
CA ALA A 72 10.43 -3.89 1.67
C ALA A 72 10.08 -5.37 1.46
N ALA A 73 10.07 -6.17 2.53
CA ALA A 73 9.71 -7.58 2.46
C ALA A 73 8.28 -7.79 1.94
N PHE A 74 7.32 -6.99 2.40
CA PHE A 74 5.95 -7.04 1.87
C PHE A 74 5.88 -6.55 0.42
N ALA A 75 6.52 -5.43 0.09
CA ALA A 75 6.48 -4.85 -1.25
C ALA A 75 7.08 -5.79 -2.30
N LEU A 76 8.24 -6.38 -2.02
CA LEU A 76 8.91 -7.32 -2.92
C LEU A 76 8.17 -8.67 -2.96
N GLY A 77 7.69 -9.14 -1.80
CA GLY A 77 6.93 -10.37 -1.69
C GLY A 77 5.57 -10.32 -2.41
N ALA A 78 5.00 -9.14 -2.66
CA ALA A 78 3.73 -9.00 -3.36
C ALA A 78 3.78 -9.54 -4.82
N CYS A 79 4.95 -9.49 -5.46
CA CYS A 79 5.17 -10.07 -6.79
C CYS A 79 5.58 -11.54 -6.76
N MET A 80 5.67 -12.16 -5.57
CA MET A 80 6.07 -13.54 -5.41
C MET A 80 4.89 -14.40 -4.99
N ASN A 81 4.78 -15.61 -5.55
CA ASN A 81 3.66 -16.52 -5.25
C ASN A 81 3.82 -17.28 -3.92
N ASP A 82 5.04 -17.28 -3.37
CA ASP A 82 5.44 -18.02 -2.18
C ASP A 82 5.72 -17.10 -0.98
N GLY A 83 6.26 -17.64 0.12
CA GLY A 83 6.77 -16.83 1.22
C GLY A 83 7.98 -15.99 0.80
N PHE A 84 8.15 -14.84 1.45
CA PHE A 84 9.25 -13.92 1.21
C PHE A 84 10.08 -13.76 2.47
N ASP A 85 11.40 -13.80 2.31
CA ASP A 85 12.34 -13.62 3.41
C ASP A 85 13.40 -12.59 3.01
N LEU A 86 13.49 -11.51 3.81
CA LEU A 86 14.50 -10.47 3.64
C LEU A 86 15.60 -10.64 4.69
N PRO A 87 16.77 -11.22 4.33
CA PRO A 87 17.86 -11.44 5.26
C PRO A 87 18.52 -10.11 5.64
N ALA A 88 19.12 -10.06 6.84
CA ALA A 88 20.01 -8.98 7.20
C ALA A 88 21.25 -8.94 6.31
N LEU A 89 21.80 -7.75 6.11
CA LEU A 89 23.16 -7.61 5.57
C LEU A 89 24.15 -8.05 6.63
N ILE A 90 25.20 -8.76 6.19
CA ILE A 90 26.23 -9.28 7.10
C ILE A 90 27.06 -8.13 7.66
N ASP A 91 27.40 -7.15 6.82
CA ASP A 91 28.16 -5.96 7.18
C ASP A 91 27.95 -4.83 6.16
N ALA A 92 28.62 -3.69 6.40
CA ALA A 92 28.59 -2.49 5.58
C ALA A 92 29.23 -2.63 4.18
N GLN A 93 29.97 -3.71 3.91
CA GLN A 93 30.56 -3.99 2.60
C GLN A 93 29.64 -4.85 1.73
N HIS A 94 28.62 -5.47 2.35
CA HIS A 94 27.59 -6.19 1.62
C HIS A 94 26.48 -5.25 1.21
N HIS A 95 25.97 -5.49 0.01
CA HIS A 95 24.82 -4.79 -0.51
C HIS A 95 23.72 -5.78 -0.83
N TYR A 96 22.56 -5.20 -0.99
CA TYR A 96 21.47 -5.90 -1.58
C TYR A 96 21.70 -6.07 -3.12
N SER A 97 21.70 -7.29 -3.68
CA SER A 97 21.87 -7.63 -5.11
C SER A 97 20.80 -7.05 -6.06
N ALA A 98 21.18 -6.21 -7.02
CA ALA A 98 20.22 -5.66 -8.00
C ALA A 98 19.36 -6.75 -8.70
N PRO A 99 18.10 -6.44 -9.07
CA PRO A 99 17.22 -7.39 -9.72
C PRO A 99 17.86 -7.97 -10.99
N ASN A 100 17.62 -9.26 -11.23
CA ASN A 100 18.15 -9.99 -12.36
C ASN A 100 17.05 -10.87 -12.97
N SER A 101 17.00 -10.93 -14.31
CA SER A 101 16.03 -11.73 -15.03
C SER A 101 16.33 -13.23 -14.95
N THR A 102 17.60 -13.59 -14.81
CA THR A 102 18.10 -14.98 -14.80
C THR A 102 17.68 -15.74 -13.53
N ASP A 103 17.69 -15.07 -12.38
CA ASP A 103 17.27 -15.65 -11.09
C ASP A 103 15.80 -15.35 -10.74
N GLY A 104 15.08 -14.69 -11.65
CA GLY A 104 13.67 -14.32 -11.49
C GLY A 104 13.43 -13.31 -10.37
N THR A 105 14.44 -12.52 -9.99
CA THR A 105 14.29 -11.41 -9.02
C THR A 105 13.86 -10.11 -9.69
N ALA A 106 14.07 -9.95 -11.00
CA ALA A 106 13.51 -8.86 -11.79
C ALA A 106 12.00 -9.03 -11.96
N THR A 107 11.25 -8.31 -11.13
CA THR A 107 9.78 -8.28 -11.08
C THR A 107 9.29 -6.84 -11.10
N GLU A 108 7.99 -6.63 -11.37
CA GLU A 108 7.39 -5.29 -11.34
C GLU A 108 7.56 -4.61 -9.97
N CYS A 109 7.57 -5.39 -8.87
CA CYS A 109 7.76 -4.87 -7.52
C CYS A 109 9.21 -4.46 -7.24
N SER A 110 10.19 -5.28 -7.64
CA SER A 110 11.61 -4.97 -7.43
C SER A 110 12.12 -3.88 -8.36
N CYS A 111 11.46 -3.72 -9.51
CA CYS A 111 11.72 -2.67 -10.51
C CYS A 111 10.84 -1.43 -10.29
N SER A 112 10.09 -1.36 -9.19
CA SER A 112 9.31 -0.19 -8.80
C SER A 112 10.15 0.78 -7.99
N TRP A 113 9.77 2.06 -8.01
CA TRP A 113 10.40 3.11 -7.19
C TRP A 113 10.33 2.75 -5.69
N ALA A 114 9.14 2.37 -5.21
CA ALA A 114 8.92 1.98 -3.83
C ALA A 114 9.72 0.73 -3.43
N GLY A 115 9.77 -0.31 -4.27
CA GLY A 115 10.56 -1.50 -3.99
C GLY A 115 12.04 -1.18 -3.83
N TYR A 116 12.60 -0.36 -4.72
CA TYR A 116 13.97 0.12 -4.61
C TYR A 116 14.19 0.98 -3.36
N ASN A 117 13.40 2.04 -3.16
CA ASN A 117 13.61 2.98 -2.06
C ASN A 117 13.51 2.28 -0.70
N LEU A 118 12.51 1.42 -0.48
CA LEU A 118 12.35 0.66 0.76
C LEU A 118 13.55 -0.26 1.01
N LEU A 119 14.04 -0.94 -0.03
CA LEU A 119 15.14 -1.89 0.12
C LEU A 119 16.49 -1.20 0.33
N GLN A 120 16.75 -0.08 -0.36
CA GLN A 120 17.95 0.74 -0.12
C GLN A 120 17.90 1.38 1.28
N ALA A 121 16.74 1.87 1.72
CA ALA A 121 16.55 2.36 3.07
C ALA A 121 16.75 1.27 4.12
N CYS A 122 16.30 0.04 3.85
CA CYS A 122 16.58 -1.12 4.71
C CYS A 122 18.08 -1.42 4.80
N ALA A 123 18.83 -1.34 3.68
CA ALA A 123 20.29 -1.50 3.72
C ALA A 123 20.92 -0.42 4.62
N TYR A 124 20.54 0.84 4.43
CA TYR A 124 21.07 1.96 5.20
C TYR A 124 20.71 1.86 6.68
N CYS A 125 19.45 1.56 7.03
CA CYS A 125 18.99 1.60 8.41
C CYS A 125 19.67 0.57 9.33
N GLN A 126 20.27 -0.49 8.76
CA GLN A 126 20.98 -1.53 9.51
C GLN A 126 22.31 -1.06 10.12
N GLY A 127 22.90 0.03 9.63
CA GLY A 127 24.11 0.61 10.23
C GLY A 127 24.35 2.09 9.96
N GLY A 128 23.32 2.79 9.47
CA GLY A 128 23.34 4.21 9.18
C GLY A 128 24.45 4.60 8.20
N PRO A 129 25.17 5.72 8.45
CA PRO A 129 26.24 6.19 7.57
C PRO A 129 27.33 5.17 7.23
N LEU A 130 27.56 4.16 8.08
CA LEU A 130 28.53 3.10 7.80
C LEU A 130 28.12 2.26 6.58
N TYR A 131 26.81 2.13 6.31
CA TYR A 131 26.24 1.31 5.23
C TYR A 131 26.01 2.10 3.94
N ASN A 132 26.59 3.30 3.79
CA ASN A 132 26.49 4.08 2.54
C ASN A 132 27.01 3.31 1.30
N ALA A 133 27.99 2.43 1.49
CA ALA A 133 28.50 1.57 0.42
C ALA A 133 27.51 0.47 0.01
N SER A 134 26.57 0.10 0.89
CA SER A 134 25.52 -0.89 0.62
C SER A 134 24.38 -0.36 -0.26
N ILE A 135 24.36 0.95 -0.55
CA ILE A 135 23.33 1.60 -1.37
C ILE A 135 23.75 1.67 -2.84
N PHE A 136 22.95 1.06 -3.71
CA PHE A 136 23.08 1.21 -5.15
C PHE A 136 22.39 2.47 -5.66
N SER A 137 22.89 3.02 -6.77
CA SER A 137 22.14 4.03 -7.53
C SER A 137 21.03 3.36 -8.31
N TRP A 138 19.99 4.12 -8.61
CA TRP A 138 18.85 3.66 -9.39
C TRP A 138 19.28 3.16 -10.77
N MET A 139 20.15 3.91 -11.45
CA MET A 139 20.72 3.48 -12.72
C MET A 139 21.40 2.11 -12.63
N ALA A 140 22.18 1.85 -11.56
CA ALA A 140 22.83 0.56 -11.38
C ALA A 140 21.84 -0.55 -11.02
N TRP A 141 20.81 -0.23 -10.24
CA TRP A 141 19.76 -1.13 -9.80
C TRP A 141 18.90 -1.63 -10.95
N GLN A 142 18.40 -0.71 -11.78
CA GLN A 142 17.39 -1.02 -12.79
C GLN A 142 17.97 -1.65 -14.07
N GLN A 143 19.26 -2.00 -14.12
CA GLN A 143 19.92 -2.45 -15.35
C GLN A 143 19.26 -3.67 -16.00
N ASN A 144 18.70 -4.60 -15.22
CA ASN A 144 17.97 -5.76 -15.74
C ASN A 144 16.45 -5.62 -15.63
N CYS A 145 15.93 -4.42 -15.34
CA CYS A 145 14.51 -4.14 -15.39
C CYS A 145 14.14 -3.77 -16.83
N SER A 146 13.43 -4.66 -17.53
CA SER A 146 12.86 -4.32 -18.83
C SER A 146 11.87 -3.16 -18.71
N SER A 147 11.64 -2.44 -19.79
CA SER A 147 10.66 -1.34 -19.82
C SER A 147 9.26 -1.74 -19.38
N SER A 148 8.88 -3.01 -19.56
CA SER A 148 7.61 -3.57 -19.10
C SER A 148 7.52 -3.80 -17.59
N LEU A 149 8.65 -3.86 -16.88
CA LEU A 149 8.70 -4.05 -15.43
C LEU A 149 8.84 -2.73 -14.67
N LEU A 150 9.31 -1.66 -15.34
CA LEU A 150 9.41 -0.33 -14.75
C LEU A 150 8.00 0.24 -14.55
N THR A 151 7.77 0.84 -13.38
CA THR A 151 6.43 1.31 -12.99
C THR A 151 6.18 2.79 -13.26
N ASP A 152 7.12 3.51 -13.89
CA ASP A 152 7.04 4.95 -14.17
C ASP A 152 5.72 5.33 -14.90
N PRO A 153 4.94 6.33 -14.43
CA PRO A 153 5.18 7.24 -13.30
C PRO A 153 4.60 6.79 -11.96
N ASN A 154 4.11 5.57 -11.86
CA ASN A 154 3.56 5.02 -10.62
C ASN A 154 4.70 4.54 -9.69
N PRO A 155 4.65 4.87 -8.39
CA PRO A 155 5.69 4.43 -7.46
C PRO A 155 5.70 2.92 -7.21
N PHE A 156 4.58 2.24 -7.48
CA PHE A 156 4.40 0.80 -7.31
C PHE A 156 3.42 0.27 -8.38
N PRO A 157 3.52 -1.00 -8.83
CA PRO A 157 2.66 -1.51 -9.92
C PRO A 157 1.17 -1.44 -9.56
N LEU A 158 0.35 -0.96 -10.50
CA LEU A 158 -1.11 -0.79 -10.28
C LEU A 158 -1.87 -2.12 -10.28
N ASN A 159 -1.35 -3.12 -10.98
CA ASN A 159 -1.88 -4.49 -11.06
C ASN A 159 -1.46 -5.37 -9.88
N ILE A 160 -0.60 -4.88 -8.98
CA ILE A 160 -0.17 -5.59 -7.78
C ILE A 160 -0.82 -4.96 -6.55
N VAL A 161 -1.57 -5.77 -5.81
CA VAL A 161 -2.24 -5.37 -4.57
C VAL A 161 -1.21 -5.12 -3.47
N ILE A 162 -1.31 -3.98 -2.79
CA ILE A 162 -0.59 -3.77 -1.52
C ILE A 162 -1.33 -4.57 -0.44
N PRO A 163 -0.68 -5.51 0.27
CA PRO A 163 -1.32 -6.23 1.37
C PRO A 163 -1.84 -5.25 2.44
N ASN A 164 -3.04 -5.49 2.98
CA ASN A 164 -3.62 -4.65 4.05
C ASN A 164 -2.78 -4.64 5.34
N ASP A 165 -1.93 -5.65 5.50
CA ASP A 165 -0.99 -5.77 6.63
C ASP A 165 0.24 -4.86 6.47
N THR A 166 0.35 -4.07 5.40
CA THR A 166 1.46 -3.14 5.20
C THR A 166 1.03 -1.81 4.57
N ALA A 167 1.94 -0.85 4.61
CA ALA A 167 1.84 0.43 3.92
C ALA A 167 3.21 0.79 3.33
N ILE A 168 3.23 1.51 2.22
CA ILE A 168 4.46 2.06 1.65
C ILE A 168 4.58 3.50 2.13
N ALA A 169 5.62 3.78 2.92
CA ALA A 169 5.84 5.12 3.46
C ALA A 169 5.92 6.17 2.34
N SER A 170 5.37 7.36 2.56
CA SER A 170 5.31 8.42 1.54
C SER A 170 6.68 8.76 0.92
N TRP A 171 7.74 8.86 1.73
CA TRP A 171 9.12 9.09 1.26
C TRP A 171 9.63 8.00 0.30
N ALA A 172 9.11 6.76 0.41
CA ALA A 172 9.50 5.66 -0.46
C ALA A 172 8.84 5.75 -1.85
N THR A 173 7.85 6.63 -2.04
CA THR A 173 7.21 6.85 -3.35
C THR A 173 7.99 7.80 -4.26
N THR A 174 9.06 8.42 -3.75
CA THR A 174 9.91 9.37 -4.48
C THR A 174 10.54 8.73 -5.72
N ASN A 175 10.51 9.43 -6.85
CA ASN A 175 11.19 8.99 -8.07
C ASN A 175 12.70 8.86 -7.82
N PRO A 176 13.30 7.66 -7.96
CA PRO A 176 14.71 7.45 -7.65
C PRO A 176 15.69 8.32 -8.46
N ASN A 177 15.27 8.81 -9.63
CA ASN A 177 16.07 9.72 -10.45
C ASN A 177 16.24 11.11 -9.84
N THR A 178 15.38 11.50 -8.89
CA THR A 178 15.45 12.82 -8.25
C THR A 178 16.33 12.84 -7.01
N TRP A 179 16.77 11.69 -6.53
CA TRP A 179 17.74 11.66 -5.44
C TRP A 179 19.12 12.17 -5.87
N PRO A 180 19.91 12.76 -4.96
CA PRO A 180 21.32 13.03 -5.20
C PRO A 180 22.07 11.78 -5.69
N ASN A 181 22.79 11.91 -6.82
CA ASN A 181 23.49 10.80 -7.48
C ASN A 181 22.60 9.59 -7.81
N GLN A 182 21.28 9.79 -7.89
CA GLN A 182 20.27 8.75 -8.06
C GLN A 182 20.33 7.64 -6.99
N LYS A 183 20.90 7.92 -5.81
CA LYS A 183 20.98 6.97 -4.69
C LYS A 183 19.96 7.38 -3.64
N PHE A 184 19.31 6.42 -2.98
CA PHE A 184 18.47 6.73 -1.83
C PHE A 184 19.21 7.65 -0.85
N ASP A 185 18.64 8.81 -0.58
CA ASP A 185 19.24 9.82 0.29
C ASP A 185 18.46 9.92 1.61
N PRO A 186 19.04 9.47 2.73
CA PRO A 186 18.34 9.43 4.01
C PRO A 186 17.98 10.82 4.52
N THR A 187 18.77 11.85 4.21
CA THR A 187 18.53 13.23 4.64
C THR A 187 17.26 13.78 3.98
N THR A 188 17.18 13.69 2.65
CA THR A 188 16.02 14.17 1.88
C THR A 188 14.78 13.31 2.18
N ALA A 189 14.93 11.99 2.31
CA ALA A 189 13.83 11.11 2.70
C ALA A 189 13.28 11.46 4.09
N GLN A 190 14.14 11.82 5.04
CA GLN A 190 13.72 12.25 6.37
C GLN A 190 12.93 13.56 6.34
N THR A 191 13.33 14.52 5.49
CA THR A 191 12.56 15.75 5.27
C THR A 191 11.15 15.43 4.76
N ILE A 192 11.02 14.53 3.79
CA ILE A 192 9.71 14.11 3.26
C ILE A 192 8.87 13.42 4.35
N ALA A 193 9.50 12.57 5.17
CA ALA A 193 8.80 11.92 6.29
C ALA A 193 8.22 12.94 7.30
N GLN A 194 8.90 14.08 7.50
CA GLN A 194 8.44 15.15 8.39
C GLN A 194 7.27 15.96 7.82
N GLU A 195 6.99 15.87 6.53
CA GLU A 195 5.81 16.49 5.92
C GLU A 195 4.51 15.77 6.32
N ASN A 196 4.59 14.58 6.94
CA ASN A 196 3.45 13.77 7.38
C ASN A 196 2.44 13.48 6.25
N LEU A 197 2.95 13.29 5.03
CA LEU A 197 2.14 12.89 3.89
C LEU A 197 1.57 11.48 4.12
N PRO A 198 0.33 11.20 3.65
CA PRO A 198 -0.28 9.90 3.83
C PRO A 198 0.49 8.81 3.09
N ASP A 199 0.63 7.66 3.74
CA ASP A 199 1.25 6.50 3.14
C ASP A 199 0.42 5.91 2.00
N LEU A 200 1.13 5.26 1.08
CA LEU A 200 0.51 4.52 -0.01
C LEU A 200 0.05 3.17 0.52
N THR A 201 -1.27 2.99 0.55
CA THR A 201 -1.97 1.76 0.92
C THR A 201 -2.83 1.33 -0.26
N GLN A 202 -3.34 0.09 -0.23
CA GLN A 202 -4.32 -0.31 -1.24
C GLN A 202 -5.55 0.58 -1.22
N HIS A 203 -6.03 0.95 -0.02
CA HIS A 203 -7.20 1.81 0.14
C HIS A 203 -6.99 3.23 -0.42
N SER A 204 -5.83 3.85 -0.17
CA SER A 204 -5.53 5.18 -0.72
C SER A 204 -5.31 5.18 -2.23
N ARG A 205 -4.84 4.05 -2.79
CA ARG A 205 -4.76 3.84 -4.24
C ARG A 205 -6.14 3.66 -4.89
N ASP A 206 -7.01 2.85 -4.28
CA ASP A 206 -8.35 2.62 -4.81
C ASP A 206 -9.22 3.88 -4.73
N SER A 207 -8.97 4.73 -3.73
CA SER A 207 -9.63 6.04 -3.58
C SER A 207 -9.16 7.08 -4.60
N SER A 208 -7.91 6.98 -5.06
CA SER A 208 -7.34 7.88 -6.08
C SER A 208 -7.60 7.40 -7.52
N ASN A 209 -8.00 6.14 -7.71
CA ASN A 209 -8.42 5.61 -9.00
C ASN A 209 -9.93 5.92 -9.24
N PRO A 210 -10.30 6.76 -10.23
CA PRO A 210 -11.67 7.21 -10.42
C PRO A 210 -12.56 6.10 -10.98
N LYS A 211 -13.02 5.18 -10.12
CA LYS A 211 -14.11 4.25 -10.41
C LYS A 211 -15.32 4.38 -9.49
N SER A 212 -15.40 5.43 -8.68
CA SER A 212 -16.67 5.80 -8.04
C SER A 212 -16.94 7.30 -8.21
N LYS A 213 -18.12 7.61 -8.77
CA LYS A 213 -18.61 8.97 -8.99
C LYS A 213 -18.77 9.65 -7.63
N SER A 214 -18.08 10.77 -7.43
CA SER A 214 -18.29 11.59 -6.23
C SER A 214 -19.67 12.28 -6.30
N HIS A 215 -20.44 12.22 -5.20
CA HIS A 215 -21.73 12.91 -5.03
C HIS A 215 -21.58 14.44 -4.83
N LEU A 216 -20.57 15.05 -5.46
CA LEU A 216 -20.35 16.50 -5.45
C LEU A 216 -21.53 17.28 -6.06
N GLY A 217 -22.37 16.62 -6.87
CA GLY A 217 -23.60 17.21 -7.42
C GLY A 217 -24.73 17.45 -6.40
N ALA A 218 -24.72 16.78 -5.23
CA ALA A 218 -25.83 16.89 -4.26
C ALA A 218 -25.73 18.15 -3.37
N ILE A 219 -24.53 18.63 -3.10
CA ILE A 219 -24.30 19.78 -2.20
C ILE A 219 -24.54 21.11 -2.94
N VAL A 220 -24.21 21.17 -4.22
CA VAL A 220 -24.41 22.40 -5.04
C VAL A 220 -25.89 22.61 -5.41
N GLY A 221 -26.69 21.55 -5.50
CA GLY A 221 -28.12 21.64 -5.85
C GLY A 221 -29.01 22.27 -4.77
N ALA A 222 -28.66 22.09 -3.49
CA ALA A 222 -29.50 22.56 -2.39
C ALA A 222 -29.46 24.09 -2.21
N VAL A 223 -28.28 24.71 -2.38
CA VAL A 223 -28.08 26.15 -2.15
C VAL A 223 -28.74 26.98 -3.25
N ALA A 224 -28.63 26.53 -4.51
CA ALA A 224 -29.27 27.21 -5.63
C ALA A 224 -30.80 27.20 -5.53
N GLY A 225 -31.39 26.08 -5.06
CA GLY A 225 -32.84 25.95 -4.89
C GLY A 225 -33.41 26.90 -3.83
N VAL A 226 -32.73 27.03 -2.68
CA VAL A 226 -33.18 27.93 -1.60
C VAL A 226 -33.09 29.39 -2.02
N ILE A 227 -32.01 29.80 -2.70
CA ILE A 227 -31.84 31.17 -3.17
C ILE A 227 -32.93 31.53 -4.19
N ALA A 228 -33.23 30.65 -5.15
CA ALA A 228 -34.27 30.88 -6.15
C ALA A 228 -35.66 31.01 -5.50
N LEU A 229 -35.97 30.18 -4.50
CA LEU A 229 -37.25 30.23 -3.78
C LEU A 229 -37.40 31.54 -3.00
N LEU A 230 -36.35 32.00 -2.31
CA LEU A 230 -36.38 33.25 -1.54
C LEU A 230 -36.59 34.47 -2.44
N ILE A 231 -35.96 34.51 -3.61
CA ILE A 231 -36.15 35.58 -4.60
C ILE A 231 -37.60 35.59 -5.12
N ALA A 232 -38.16 34.42 -5.44
CA ALA A 232 -39.54 34.32 -5.91
C ALA A 232 -40.55 34.81 -4.85
N VAL A 233 -40.35 34.43 -3.59
CA VAL A 233 -41.20 34.90 -2.47
C VAL A 233 -41.09 36.42 -2.29
N ALA A 234 -39.87 36.97 -2.35
CA ALA A 234 -39.67 38.43 -2.25
C ALA A 234 -40.42 39.19 -3.35
N ILE A 235 -40.38 38.71 -4.60
CA ILE A 235 -41.10 39.34 -5.73
C ILE A 235 -42.62 39.28 -5.54
N LEU A 236 -43.14 38.13 -5.08
CA LEU A 236 -44.59 37.95 -4.86
C LEU A 236 -45.12 38.84 -3.74
N VAL A 237 -44.35 39.07 -2.69
CA VAL A 237 -44.72 39.97 -1.58
C VAL A 237 -44.53 41.45 -1.97
N TRP A 238 -43.47 41.77 -2.73
CA TRP A 238 -43.18 43.15 -3.12
C TRP A 238 -44.19 43.72 -4.12
N ARG A 239 -44.62 42.94 -5.14
CA ARG A 239 -45.57 43.41 -6.17
C ARG A 239 -46.85 44.03 -5.62
N PRO A 240 -47.60 43.42 -4.68
CA PRO A 240 -48.81 44.04 -4.14
C PRO A 240 -48.53 45.25 -3.25
N ILE A 241 -47.39 45.30 -2.54
CA ILE A 241 -47.00 46.45 -1.72
C ILE A 241 -46.66 47.65 -2.61
N TYR A 242 -45.91 47.43 -3.69
CA TYR A 242 -45.56 48.48 -4.65
C TYR A 242 -46.80 49.01 -5.39
N ARG A 243 -47.73 48.13 -5.79
CA ARG A 243 -48.98 48.54 -6.44
C ARG A 243 -49.92 49.32 -5.53
N LYS A 244 -49.83 49.14 -4.20
CA LYS A 244 -50.60 49.91 -3.21
C LYS A 244 -49.94 51.22 -2.77
N ARG A 245 -48.68 51.45 -3.15
CA ARG A 245 -47.90 52.65 -2.78
C ARG A 245 -47.63 53.61 -3.94
N LEU A 246 -48.26 53.44 -5.10
CA LEU A 246 -48.36 54.50 -6.11
C LEU A 246 -49.48 55.45 -5.64
N PRO A 247 -49.15 56.62 -5.05
CA PRO A 247 -50.15 57.61 -4.68
C PRO A 247 -50.65 58.29 -5.95
N GLU A 248 -51.95 58.50 -6.04
CA GLU A 248 -52.58 59.49 -6.91
C GLU A 248 -52.05 60.89 -6.58
N GLU A 249 -50.91 61.29 -7.15
CA GLU A 249 -50.40 62.66 -7.05
C GLU A 249 -49.77 63.07 -8.39
N LEU A 250 -50.57 62.97 -9.45
CA LEU A 250 -50.33 63.61 -10.75
C LEU A 250 -51.67 63.74 -11.51
N ALA A 251 -52.62 64.40 -10.85
CA ALA A 251 -53.87 64.88 -11.45
C ALA A 251 -54.20 66.31 -10.99
N VAL A 252 -53.18 67.15 -10.78
CA VAL A 252 -53.27 68.62 -10.84
C VAL A 252 -51.90 69.09 -11.36
N LEU A 253 -51.88 69.95 -12.38
CA LEU A 253 -50.74 70.45 -13.14
C LEU A 253 -50.31 69.59 -14.36
N VAL A 254 -51.14 69.58 -15.41
CA VAL A 254 -50.92 70.28 -16.70
C VAL A 254 -52.28 70.52 -17.34
#